data_AF-A0A136PZR2-F1
#
_entry.id   AF-A0A136PZR2-F1
#
_cell.length_a   1.000
_cell.length_b   1.000
_cell.length_c   1.000
_cell.angle_alpha   90.00
_cell.angle_beta   90.00
_cell.angle_gamma   90.00
#
_symmetry.space_group_name_H-M   'P 1'
#
loop_
_entity.id
_entity.type
_entity.pdbx_description
1 polymer ?
#
loop_
_entity_poly.entity_id
_entity_poly.type
_entity_poly.pdbx_seq_one_letter_code
_entity_poly.pdbx_strand_id
1 'polypeptide(L)' 'MPDDPPAGEPVVLTDDEIAVLALLAEGRITASVAVELHLSERSVRRRVRVICERLNVGTPIQAVVWAARRGLV' A
#
# COMPACT_ATOMS: atom_id res chain seq x y z
N MET A 1 -20.06 -3.37 -2.13
CA MET A 1 -19.05 -4.39 -1.75
C MET A 1 -18.44 -3.94 -0.44
N PRO A 2 -18.44 -4.76 0.63
CA PRO A 2 -17.81 -4.37 1.87
C PRO A 2 -16.31 -4.72 1.75
N ASP A 3 -15.52 -3.77 1.25
CA ASP A 3 -14.04 -3.79 1.37
C ASP A 3 -13.60 -3.08 2.67
N ASP A 4 -14.44 -3.10 3.71
CA ASP A 4 -14.00 -2.74 5.05
C ASP A 4 -13.54 -4.04 5.75
N PRO A 5 -12.27 -4.15 6.18
CA PRO A 5 -11.85 -5.24 7.04
C PRO A 5 -12.71 -5.21 8.32
N PRO A 6 -13.06 -6.37 8.90
CA PRO A 6 -13.90 -6.43 10.10
C PRO A 6 -13.29 -5.54 11.18
N ALA A 7 -14.12 -4.63 11.71
CA ALA A 7 -13.76 -3.69 12.76
C ALA A 7 -13.02 -4.41 13.91
N GLY A 8 -11.79 -4.00 14.20
CA GLY A 8 -11.12 -4.51 15.39
C GLY A 8 -9.66 -4.08 15.59
N GLU A 9 -8.83 -4.13 14.55
CA GLU A 9 -7.40 -3.84 14.71
C GLU A 9 -6.95 -2.63 13.89
N PRO A 10 -6.29 -1.64 14.53
CA PRO A 10 -5.60 -0.60 13.79
C PRO A 10 -4.46 -1.27 13.03
N VAL A 11 -4.63 -1.47 11.72
CA VAL A 11 -3.52 -1.90 10.87
C VAL A 11 -2.53 -0.75 10.80
N VAL A 12 -1.46 -0.85 11.58
CA VAL A 12 -0.38 0.14 11.57
C VAL A 12 0.57 -0.22 10.44
N LEU A 13 0.56 0.60 9.39
CA LEU A 13 1.56 0.54 8.33
C LEU A 13 2.85 1.20 8.82
N THR A 14 4.00 0.68 8.38
CA THR A 14 5.28 1.34 8.60
C THR A 14 5.45 2.52 7.65
N ASP A 15 6.36 3.45 7.97
CA ASP A 15 6.65 4.61 7.12
C ASP A 15 7.02 4.20 5.69
N ASP A 16 7.78 3.10 5.54
CA ASP A 16 8.13 2.50 4.26
C ASP A 16 6.89 2.03 3.47
N GLU A 17 5.91 1.43 4.15
CA GLU A 17 4.67 0.95 3.52
C GLU A 17 3.76 2.11 3.13
N ILE A 18 3.67 3.13 3.99
CA ILE A 18 2.93 4.37 3.71
C ILE A 18 3.56 5.07 2.51
N ALA A 19 4.89 5.18 2.45
CA ALA A 19 5.58 5.79 1.32
C ALA A 19 5.31 5.04 0.00
N VAL A 20 5.29 3.70 0.02
CA VAL A 20 4.89 2.91 -1.15
C VAL A 20 3.46 3.24 -1.57
N LEU A 21 2.51 3.29 -0.63
CA LEU A 21 1.11 3.59 -0.94
C LEU A 21 0.91 5.03 -1.41
N ALA A 22 1.63 6.00 -0.86
CA ALA A 22 1.58 7.41 -1.24
C ALA A 22 2.00 7.58 -2.71
N LEU A 23 3.13 7.00 -3.09
CA LEU A 23 3.62 7.07 -4.46
C LEU A 23 2.66 6.35 -5.43
N LEU A 24 2.08 5.22 -5.02
CA LEU A 24 1.03 4.56 -5.81
C LEU A 24 -0.24 5.41 -5.92
N ALA A 25 -0.60 6.18 -4.88
CA ALA A 25 -1.74 7.09 -4.87
C ALA A 25 -1.56 8.27 -5.83
N GLU A 26 -0.32 8.73 -6.00
CA GLU A 26 0.06 9.72 -7.01
C GLU A 26 -0.01 9.18 -8.46
N GLY A 27 -0.36 7.89 -8.65
CA GLY A 27 -0.43 7.25 -9.96
C GLY A 27 0.93 6.74 -10.46
N ARG A 28 1.94 6.64 -9.59
CA ARG A 28 3.26 6.12 -9.96
C ARG A 28 3.19 4.60 -10.13
N ILE A 29 3.96 4.10 -11.09
CA ILE A 29 4.13 2.66 -11.29
C ILE A 29 5.16 2.09 -10.31
N THR A 30 5.08 0.79 -10.04
CA THR A 30 6.01 0.10 -9.12
C THR A 30 7.49 0.27 -9.49
N ALA A 31 7.81 0.45 -10.77
CA ALA A 31 9.16 0.79 -11.23
C ALA A 31 9.62 2.17 -10.74
N SER A 32 8.77 3.19 -10.82
CA SER A 32 9.08 4.54 -10.32
C SER A 32 9.21 4.55 -8.80
N VAL A 33 8.31 3.85 -8.10
CA VAL A 33 8.37 3.68 -6.64
C VAL A 33 9.68 3.03 -6.20
N ALA A 34 10.15 2.04 -6.98
CA ALA A 34 11.42 1.38 -6.70
C ALA A 34 12.61 2.34 -6.76
N VAL A 35 12.63 3.23 -7.77
CA VAL A 35 13.67 4.26 -7.90
C VAL A 35 13.60 5.25 -6.74
N GLU A 36 12.42 5.77 -6.40
CA GLU A 36 12.26 6.74 -5.30
C GLU A 36 12.67 6.17 -3.94
N LEU A 37 12.31 4.93 -3.67
CA LEU A 37 12.63 4.26 -2.41
C LEU A 37 14.02 3.61 -2.41
N HIS A 38 14.79 3.75 -3.49
CA HIS A 38 16.11 3.12 -3.65
C HIS A 38 16.06 1.59 -3.48
N LEU A 39 15.00 0.97 -3.99
CA LEU A 39 14.73 -0.47 -3.92
C LEU A 39 14.71 -1.10 -5.31
N SER A 40 14.75 -2.43 -5.35
CA SER A 40 14.43 -3.17 -6.58
C SER A 40 12.92 -3.24 -6.79
N GLU A 41 12.46 -3.29 -8.05
CA GLU A 41 11.06 -3.56 -8.38
C GLU A 41 10.52 -4.83 -7.70
N ARG A 42 11.37 -5.86 -7.60
CA ARG A 42 11.04 -7.11 -6.91
C ARG A 42 10.75 -6.86 -5.43
N SER A 43 11.55 -6.03 -4.76
CA SER A 43 11.35 -5.63 -3.37
C SER A 43 10.06 -4.83 -3.19
N VAL A 44 9.78 -3.87 -4.08
CA VAL A 44 8.53 -3.10 -4.04
C VAL A 44 7.32 -4.01 -4.24
N ARG A 45 7.34 -4.88 -5.25
CA ARG A 45 6.24 -5.84 -5.50
C ARG A 45 6.01 -6.77 -4.31
N ARG A 46 7.09 -7.22 -3.66
CA ARG A 46 7.01 -8.01 -2.43
C ARG A 46 6.36 -7.20 -1.30
N ARG A 47 6.76 -5.94 -1.10
CA ARG A 47 6.17 -5.05 -0.08
C ARG A 47 4.69 -4.79 -0.35
N VAL A 48 4.32 -4.42 -1.58
CA VAL A 48 2.91 -4.23 -1.97
C VAL A 48 2.09 -5.48 -1.69
N ARG A 49 2.61 -6.67 -1.98
CA ARG A 49 1.93 -7.92 -1.66
C ARG A 49 1.72 -8.11 -0.16
N VAL A 50 2.75 -7.88 0.65
CA VAL A 50 2.65 -7.94 2.11
C VAL A 50 1.64 -6.92 2.64
N ILE A 51 1.64 -5.70 2.11
CA ILE A 51 0.65 -4.66 2.44
C ILE A 51 -0.75 -5.18 2.10
N CYS A 52 -0.97 -5.68 0.89
CA CYS A 52 -2.26 -6.22 0.48
C CYS A 52 -2.74 -7.35 1.39
N GLU A 53 -1.85 -8.29 1.75
CA GLU A 53 -2.14 -9.38 2.69
C GLU A 53 -2.51 -8.85 4.09
N ARG A 54 -1.77 -7.85 4.61
CA ARG A 54 -2.06 -7.21 5.91
C ARG A 54 -3.35 -6.41 5.92
N LEU A 55 -3.68 -5.77 4.80
CA LEU A 55 -4.92 -5.01 4.62
C LEU A 55 -6.10 -5.91 4.22
N ASN A 56 -5.85 -7.20 3.96
CA ASN A 56 -6.82 -8.17 3.45
C ASN A 56 -7.50 -7.70 2.15
N VAL A 57 -6.73 -7.07 1.25
CA VAL A 57 -7.18 -6.58 -0.06
C VAL A 57 -6.54 -7.37 -1.21
N GLY A 58 -7.25 -7.48 -2.33
CA GLY A 58 -6.78 -8.25 -3.48
C GLY A 58 -5.85 -7.49 -4.42
N THR A 59 -5.83 -6.16 -4.35
CA THR A 59 -5.14 -5.31 -5.34
C THR A 59 -4.43 -4.12 -4.70
N PRO A 60 -3.33 -3.63 -5.32
CA PRO A 60 -2.63 -2.43 -4.86
C PRO A 60 -3.54 -1.20 -4.84
N ILE A 61 -4.45 -1.08 -5.80
CA ILE A 61 -5.40 0.03 -5.87
C ILE A 61 -6.36 0.01 -4.66
N GLN A 62 -6.79 -1.16 -4.21
CA GLN A 62 -7.59 -1.28 -2.98
C GLN A 62 -6.78 -0.88 -1.74
N ALA A 63 -5.48 -1.22 -1.69
CA ALA A 63 -4.60 -0.81 -0.60
C ALA A 63 -4.43 0.73 -0.55
N VAL A 64 -4.28 1.36 -1.71
CA VAL A 64 -4.24 2.83 -1.84
C VAL A 64 -5.55 3.47 -1.38
N VAL A 65 -6.70 2.97 -1.86
CA VAL A 65 -8.02 3.47 -1.46
C VAL A 65 -8.22 3.33 0.05
N TRP A 66 -7.76 2.23 0.64
CA TRP A 66 -7.80 2.00 2.07
C TRP A 66 -6.98 3.04 2.85
N ALA A 67 -5.78 3.38 2.37
CA ALA A 67 -4.92 4.38 3.00
C ALA A 67 -5.49 5.80 2.88
N ALA A 68 -6.00 6.15 1.69
CA ALA A 68 -6.63 7.45 1.43
C ALA A 68 -7.89 7.66 2.30
N ARG A 69 -8.74 6.63 2.46
CA ARG A 69 -9.92 6.69 3.34
C ARG A 69 -9.58 6.96 4.80
N ARG A 70 -8.36 6.63 5.22
CA ARG A 70 -7.86 6.80 6.60
C ARG A 70 -7.00 8.05 6.78
N GLY A 71 -6.79 8.84 5.72
CA GLY A 71 -5.95 10.04 5.74
C GLY A 71 -4.47 9.76 5.95
N LEU A 72 -4.00 8.56 5.56
CA LEU A 72 -2.59 8.17 5.66
C LEU A 72 -1.76 8.64 4.46
N VAL A 73 -2.42 8.98 3.34
CA VAL A 73 -1.87 9.49 2.09
C VAL A 73 -2.80 10.52 1.48
#